data_AF-A0A0G2ATT2-F1
#
_entry.id   AF-A0A0G2ATT2-F1
#
_cell.length_a   1.000
_cell.length_b   1.000
_cell.length_c   1.000
_cell.angle_alpha   90.00
_cell.angle_beta   90.00
_cell.angle_gamma   90.00
#
_symmetry.space_group_name_H-M   'P 1'
#
loop_
_entity.id
_entity.type
_entity.pdbx_description
1 polymer ?
#
loop_
_entity_poly.entity_id
_entity_poly.type
_entity_poly.pdbx_seq_one_letter_code
_entity_poly.pdbx_strand_id
1 'polypeptide(L)'
;MIFRDFQLNASVIAPCIYASAHHRTTTLGAVVSSSVQDELRCLLRQLLDVAGVGSEGTFFRVDAYPDASGLLNVLEVNAHFVDGWGTALNLARAAGYRVALDPTCFPRLWTSEEDVYLPELQLTHDELARYGVQGGGQPPRIIERREALNGANEPVYWYGRFRRFDESPHIRPASGDRLDDKGLLSDLSLLWEGNEVLVPMTYGCEVASWGELPRAVVFKPRRKYDTNSPVQFRSDIGRGREARQAYDEGETVAQEVLTRYLVANRPVQLVIMCAGTEPLTGYLQHADEGTRIINDDSEHGPLIFADE
;
A
#
# COMPACT_ATOMS: atom_id res chain seq x y z
N MET A 1 10.86 5.35 14.83
CA MET A 1 10.97 5.90 13.46
C MET A 1 11.61 7.28 13.46
N ILE A 2 12.32 7.70 12.40
CA ILE A 2 12.97 9.02 12.31
C ILE A 2 12.57 9.73 11.00
N PHE A 3 12.11 10.97 11.09
CA PHE A 3 11.90 11.86 9.95
C PHE A 3 13.11 12.77 9.75
N ARG A 4 13.58 12.90 8.52
CA ARG A 4 14.73 13.76 8.19
C ARG A 4 14.76 14.15 6.73
N ASP A 5 15.54 15.19 6.43
CA ASP A 5 15.89 15.54 5.06
C ASP A 5 16.96 14.60 4.49
N PHE A 6 16.75 14.19 3.25
CA PHE A 6 17.67 13.41 2.44
C PHE A 6 18.29 14.30 1.35
N GLN A 7 19.55 14.03 1.01
CA GLN A 7 20.16 14.61 -0.17
C GLN A 7 19.71 13.81 -1.39
N LEU A 8 18.75 14.35 -2.14
CA LEU A 8 18.23 13.69 -3.33
C LEU A 8 19.02 14.07 -4.58
N ASN A 9 19.41 13.07 -5.35
CA ASN A 9 19.91 13.27 -6.70
C ASN A 9 18.74 13.57 -7.67
N ALA A 10 18.46 14.84 -7.90
CA ALA A 10 17.38 15.29 -8.78
C ALA A 10 17.49 14.79 -10.23
N SER A 11 18.70 14.48 -10.73
CA SER A 11 18.89 13.94 -12.10
C SER A 11 18.32 12.55 -12.31
N VAL A 12 17.98 11.87 -11.21
CA VAL A 12 17.51 10.49 -11.19
C VAL A 12 16.00 10.41 -10.96
N ILE A 13 15.41 11.45 -10.36
CA ILE A 13 14.00 11.48 -10.02
C ILE A 13 13.18 11.37 -11.29
N ALA A 14 12.25 10.40 -11.31
CA ALA A 14 11.35 10.22 -12.43
C ALA A 14 10.51 11.49 -12.65
N PRO A 15 10.41 12.00 -13.89
CA PRO A 15 9.71 13.26 -14.15
C PRO A 15 8.19 13.15 -14.03
N CYS A 16 7.64 11.94 -14.25
CA CYS A 16 6.25 11.59 -14.07
C CYS A 16 6.14 10.15 -13.56
N ILE A 17 5.04 9.87 -12.86
CA ILE A 17 4.72 8.52 -12.35
C ILE A 17 3.34 8.04 -12.84
N TYR A 18 2.39 8.96 -13.10
CA TYR A 18 1.08 8.63 -13.65
C TYR A 18 0.75 9.52 -14.84
N ALA A 19 0.42 8.92 -15.99
CA ALA A 19 0.23 9.60 -17.27
C ALA A 19 1.29 10.69 -17.53
N SER A 20 0.88 11.95 -17.62
CA SER A 20 1.74 13.10 -17.82
C SER A 20 1.89 13.99 -16.58
N ALA A 21 1.34 13.58 -15.44
CA ALA A 21 1.42 14.35 -14.20
C ALA A 21 2.85 14.37 -13.67
N HIS A 22 3.36 15.56 -13.38
CA HIS A 22 4.70 15.71 -12.82
C HIS A 22 4.80 15.04 -11.45
N HIS A 23 5.88 14.31 -11.26
CA HIS A 23 6.19 13.70 -9.97
C HIS A 23 6.61 14.80 -8.98
N ARG A 24 5.74 15.07 -8.00
CA ARG A 24 6.02 16.00 -6.90
C ARG A 24 6.88 15.28 -5.87
N THR A 25 8.08 15.78 -5.58
CA THR A 25 9.01 15.15 -4.64
C THR A 25 9.52 16.12 -3.58
N THR A 26 9.84 15.59 -2.40
CA THR A 26 10.42 16.31 -1.28
C THR A 26 11.67 15.61 -0.76
N THR A 27 12.61 16.38 -0.20
CA THR A 27 13.79 15.84 0.51
C THR A 27 13.41 15.20 1.83
N LEU A 28 12.28 15.59 2.42
CA LEU A 28 11.81 15.02 3.66
C LEU A 28 11.42 13.56 3.44
N GLY A 29 11.98 12.66 4.24
CA GLY A 29 11.65 11.24 4.19
C GLY A 29 11.56 10.63 5.58
N ALA A 30 11.41 9.31 5.60
CA ALA A 30 11.32 8.52 6.82
C ALA A 30 12.35 7.38 6.84
N VAL A 31 12.89 7.12 8.03
CA VAL A 31 13.70 5.94 8.35
C VAL A 31 12.91 5.10 9.35
N VAL A 32 12.53 3.90 8.93
CA VAL A 32 11.85 2.91 9.76
C VAL A 32 12.91 2.08 10.49
N SER A 33 12.78 1.95 11.81
CA SER A 33 13.74 1.17 12.62
C SER A 33 13.58 -0.33 12.37
N SER A 34 14.64 -1.09 12.65
CA SER A 34 14.61 -2.56 12.59
C SER A 34 13.51 -3.15 13.49
N SER A 35 13.29 -2.58 14.68
CA SER A 35 12.20 -3.01 15.59
C SER A 35 10.81 -2.94 14.94
N VAL A 36 10.49 -1.82 14.28
CA VAL A 36 9.22 -1.63 13.56
C VAL A 36 9.16 -2.57 12.36
N GLN A 37 10.29 -2.77 11.65
CA GLN A 37 10.35 -3.68 10.51
C GLN A 37 10.07 -5.14 10.92
N ASP A 38 10.70 -5.60 12.00
CA ASP A 38 10.54 -6.96 12.51
C ASP A 38 9.13 -7.23 13.01
N GLU A 39 8.56 -6.28 13.75
CA GLU A 39 7.18 -6.43 14.21
C GLU A 39 6.19 -6.33 13.06
N LEU A 40 6.46 -5.50 12.04
CA LEU A 40 5.67 -5.48 10.81
C LEU A 40 5.73 -6.83 10.09
N ARG A 41 6.90 -7.49 9.99
CA ARG A 41 7.00 -8.86 9.44
C ARG A 41 6.10 -9.85 10.18
N CYS A 42 6.02 -9.74 11.51
CA CYS A 42 5.15 -10.57 12.34
C CYS A 42 3.66 -10.30 12.06
N LEU A 43 3.26 -9.03 11.99
CA LEU A 43 1.90 -8.64 11.61
C LEU A 43 1.54 -9.17 10.21
N LEU A 44 2.44 -9.01 9.24
CA LEU A 44 2.22 -9.46 7.86
C LEU A 44 2.09 -10.98 7.76
N ARG A 45 2.84 -11.73 8.57
CA ARG A 45 2.67 -13.19 8.67
C ARG A 45 1.27 -13.55 9.16
N GLN A 46 0.82 -12.92 10.24
CA GLN A 46 -0.52 -13.16 10.79
C GLN A 46 -1.63 -12.73 9.82
N LEU A 47 -1.48 -11.61 9.13
CA LEU A 47 -2.38 -11.16 8.06
C LEU A 47 -2.54 -12.24 6.98
N LEU A 48 -1.42 -12.77 6.47
CA LEU A 48 -1.43 -13.80 5.44
C LEU A 48 -2.06 -15.11 5.93
N ASP A 49 -1.77 -15.49 7.17
CA ASP A 49 -2.35 -16.68 7.80
C ASP A 49 -3.88 -16.55 7.96
N VAL A 50 -4.36 -15.42 8.47
CA VAL A 50 -5.80 -15.13 8.63
C VAL A 50 -6.50 -15.07 7.26
N ALA A 51 -5.86 -14.47 6.26
CA ALA A 51 -6.38 -14.42 4.89
C ALA A 51 -6.35 -15.79 4.17
N GLY A 52 -5.62 -16.77 4.72
CA GLY A 52 -5.37 -18.05 4.07
C GLY A 52 -4.62 -17.90 2.73
N VAL A 53 -3.65 -16.99 2.67
CA VAL A 53 -2.86 -16.66 1.48
C VAL A 53 -1.38 -16.99 1.75
N GLY A 54 -0.73 -17.65 0.79
CA GLY A 54 0.71 -17.95 0.90
C GLY A 54 1.58 -16.70 0.78
N SER A 55 2.77 -16.71 1.37
CA SER A 55 3.71 -15.58 1.27
C SER A 55 4.43 -15.49 -0.08
N GLU A 56 4.72 -16.63 -0.72
CA GLU A 56 5.48 -16.68 -1.96
C GLU A 56 4.70 -16.09 -3.14
N GLY A 57 5.32 -15.12 -3.84
CA GLY A 57 4.71 -14.45 -5.00
C GLY A 57 3.53 -13.54 -4.66
N THR A 58 3.32 -13.22 -3.38
CA THR A 58 2.30 -12.29 -2.92
C THR A 58 2.91 -10.90 -2.77
N PHE A 59 2.28 -9.88 -3.35
CA PHE A 59 2.74 -8.50 -3.29
C PHE A 59 1.57 -7.62 -2.89
N PHE A 60 1.85 -6.65 -2.03
CA PHE A 60 0.86 -5.67 -1.60
C PHE A 60 1.56 -4.45 -1.02
N ARG A 61 0.77 -3.40 -0.88
CA ARG A 61 1.14 -2.13 -0.30
C ARG A 61 0.43 -1.96 1.03
N VAL A 62 1.16 -1.54 2.05
CA VAL A 62 0.61 -1.14 3.35
C VAL A 62 0.59 0.37 3.42
N ASP A 63 -0.60 0.92 3.65
CA ASP A 63 -0.77 2.35 3.92
C ASP A 63 -0.86 2.53 5.44
N ALA A 64 0.02 3.36 6.00
CA ALA A 64 0.14 3.49 7.45
C ALA A 64 0.36 4.94 7.91
N TYR A 65 -0.15 5.28 9.09
CA TYR A 65 0.21 6.53 9.77
C TYR A 65 1.27 6.31 10.83
N PRO A 66 2.35 7.09 10.81
CA PRO A 66 3.24 7.18 11.95
C PRO A 66 2.54 7.97 13.06
N ASP A 67 3.03 7.85 14.30
CA ASP A 67 2.64 8.73 15.40
C ASP A 67 3.84 9.46 16.03
N ALA A 68 3.55 10.30 17.03
CA ALA A 68 4.57 11.11 17.71
C ALA A 68 5.56 10.29 18.56
N SER A 69 5.19 9.09 19.00
CA SER A 69 6.09 8.13 19.65
C SER A 69 6.96 7.35 18.67
N GLY A 70 6.62 7.40 17.37
CA GLY A 70 7.30 6.67 16.32
C GLY A 70 6.70 5.30 16.03
N LEU A 71 5.49 5.01 16.56
CA LEU A 71 4.71 3.82 16.25
C LEU A 71 4.14 3.89 14.84
N LEU A 72 3.88 2.73 14.25
CA LEU A 72 3.30 2.57 12.92
C LEU A 72 1.87 2.04 13.02
N ASN A 73 0.88 2.82 12.61
CA ASN A 73 -0.52 2.42 12.60
C ASN A 73 -0.95 2.01 11.18
N VAL A 74 -1.21 0.72 10.97
CA VAL A 74 -1.61 0.15 9.67
C VAL A 74 -3.06 0.48 9.38
N LEU A 75 -3.31 1.25 8.32
CA LEU A 75 -4.65 1.74 7.95
C LEU A 75 -5.33 0.88 6.91
N GLU A 76 -4.55 0.38 5.95
CA GLU A 76 -5.02 -0.36 4.79
C GLU A 76 -3.92 -1.28 4.25
N VAL A 77 -4.34 -2.44 3.74
CA VAL A 77 -3.54 -3.31 2.88
C VAL A 77 -4.17 -3.28 1.51
N ASN A 78 -3.34 -3.07 0.49
CA ASN A 78 -3.75 -2.99 -0.91
C ASN A 78 -2.96 -4.05 -1.71
N ALA A 79 -3.63 -5.11 -2.12
CA ALA A 79 -3.20 -6.20 -2.98
C ALA A 79 -3.93 -6.23 -4.34
N HIS A 80 -5.13 -5.66 -4.49
CA HIS A 80 -5.83 -5.62 -5.78
C HIS A 80 -5.33 -4.47 -6.69
N PHE A 81 -4.67 -3.50 -6.10
CA PHE A 81 -4.09 -2.34 -6.77
C PHE A 81 -2.72 -2.09 -6.14
N VAL A 82 -1.68 -2.68 -6.75
CA VAL A 82 -0.32 -2.64 -6.20
C VAL A 82 0.60 -1.95 -7.18
N ASP A 83 0.53 -0.63 -7.13
CA ASP A 83 1.46 0.27 -7.75
C ASP A 83 2.38 0.98 -6.72
N GLY A 84 3.29 1.82 -7.19
CA GLY A 84 4.24 2.59 -6.38
C GLY A 84 5.62 1.95 -6.22
N TRP A 85 5.89 0.77 -6.79
CA TRP A 85 7.21 0.13 -6.71
C TRP A 85 8.31 0.98 -7.33
N GLY A 86 8.08 1.50 -8.53
CA GLY A 86 9.01 2.34 -9.26
C GLY A 86 9.26 3.64 -8.51
N THR A 87 8.19 4.25 -7.99
CA THR A 87 8.29 5.43 -7.13
C THR A 87 9.17 5.16 -5.90
N ALA A 88 8.89 4.09 -5.16
CA ALA A 88 9.64 3.72 -3.95
C ALA A 88 11.13 3.45 -4.25
N LEU A 89 11.42 2.65 -5.28
CA LEU A 89 12.78 2.29 -5.65
C LEU A 89 13.56 3.48 -6.21
N ASN A 90 12.91 4.33 -7.01
CA ASN A 90 13.52 5.53 -7.57
C ASN A 90 13.87 6.54 -6.47
N LEU A 91 12.97 6.76 -5.50
CA LEU A 91 13.22 7.67 -4.37
C LEU A 91 14.32 7.13 -3.43
N ALA A 92 14.31 5.83 -3.13
CA ALA A 92 15.39 5.21 -2.37
C ALA A 92 16.76 5.40 -3.06
N ARG A 93 16.82 5.16 -4.37
CA ARG A 93 18.04 5.36 -5.16
C ARG A 93 18.45 6.84 -5.24
N ALA A 94 17.49 7.74 -5.44
CA ALA A 94 17.73 9.19 -5.45
C ALA A 94 18.34 9.66 -4.12
N ALA A 95 17.93 9.05 -3.01
CA ALA A 95 18.46 9.29 -1.67
C ALA A 95 19.80 8.59 -1.38
N GLY A 96 20.35 7.83 -2.33
CA GLY A 96 21.61 7.11 -2.19
C GLY A 96 21.50 5.78 -1.44
N TYR A 97 20.28 5.26 -1.26
CA TYR A 97 20.03 4.00 -0.56
C TYR A 97 19.75 2.87 -1.54
N ARG A 98 20.30 1.69 -1.23
CA ARG A 98 20.07 0.47 -1.99
C ARG A 98 19.08 -0.40 -1.22
N VAL A 99 17.97 -0.76 -1.86
CA VAL A 99 17.00 -1.69 -1.28
C VAL A 99 17.53 -3.12 -1.36
N ALA A 100 17.43 -3.88 -0.27
CA ALA A 100 17.73 -5.31 -0.26
C ALA A 100 16.60 -6.07 -0.96
N LEU A 101 16.76 -6.29 -2.27
CA LEU A 101 15.83 -7.06 -3.08
C LEU A 101 16.43 -8.42 -3.44
N ASP A 102 15.64 -9.49 -3.23
CA ASP A 102 15.92 -10.79 -3.82
C ASP A 102 15.69 -10.72 -5.34
N PRO A 103 16.70 -11.02 -6.18
CA PRO A 103 16.57 -11.01 -7.64
C PRO A 103 15.48 -11.93 -8.21
N THR A 104 14.97 -12.86 -7.41
CA THR A 104 13.97 -13.85 -7.79
C THR A 104 12.58 -13.55 -7.25
N CYS A 105 12.41 -12.53 -6.40
CA CYS A 105 11.13 -12.28 -5.74
C CYS A 105 10.04 -11.86 -6.72
N PHE A 106 10.38 -11.11 -7.77
CA PHE A 106 9.42 -10.65 -8.77
C PHE A 106 9.33 -11.59 -9.98
N PRO A 107 8.14 -11.72 -10.60
CA PRO A 107 8.03 -12.41 -11.88
C PRO A 107 8.75 -11.64 -12.99
N ARG A 108 9.07 -12.36 -14.07
CA ARG A 108 9.74 -11.79 -15.23
C ARG A 108 8.81 -10.97 -16.11
N LEU A 109 7.56 -11.39 -16.24
CA LEU A 109 6.58 -10.76 -17.11
C LEU A 109 5.77 -9.72 -16.34
N TRP A 110 5.52 -8.58 -16.99
CA TRP A 110 4.77 -7.47 -16.41
C TRP A 110 3.74 -6.95 -17.41
N THR A 111 2.61 -6.46 -16.93
CA THR A 111 1.58 -5.80 -17.74
C THR A 111 0.89 -4.71 -16.92
N SER A 112 0.24 -3.74 -17.56
CA SER A 112 -0.68 -2.81 -16.88
C SER A 112 -2.13 -3.00 -17.35
N GLU A 113 -3.10 -2.59 -16.53
CA GLU A 113 -4.52 -2.51 -16.96
C GLU A 113 -4.74 -1.34 -17.92
N GLU A 114 -4.17 -0.18 -17.59
CA GLU A 114 -4.45 1.11 -18.21
C GLU A 114 -3.14 1.85 -18.54
N ASP A 115 -3.17 2.64 -19.61
CA ASP A 115 -2.01 3.39 -20.10
C ASP A 115 -1.52 4.45 -19.10
N VAL A 116 -2.40 4.94 -18.22
CA VAL A 116 -2.05 5.89 -17.15
C VAL A 116 -0.96 5.36 -16.23
N TYR A 117 -0.83 4.04 -16.07
CA TYR A 117 0.17 3.41 -15.20
C TYR A 117 1.47 3.03 -15.91
N LEU A 118 1.54 3.16 -17.25
CA LEU A 118 2.74 2.79 -18.01
C LEU A 118 4.01 3.54 -17.57
N PRO A 119 3.97 4.85 -17.25
CA PRO A 119 5.17 5.55 -16.77
C PRO A 119 5.71 4.96 -15.47
N GLU A 120 4.84 4.64 -14.52
CA GLU A 120 5.21 3.94 -13.29
C GLU A 120 5.78 2.57 -13.63
N LEU A 121 5.06 1.74 -14.40
CA LEU A 121 5.49 0.39 -14.72
C LEU A 121 6.88 0.36 -15.39
N GLN A 122 7.13 1.30 -16.31
CA GLN A 122 8.45 1.44 -16.93
C GLN A 122 9.51 1.85 -15.92
N LEU A 123 9.20 2.76 -15.00
CA LEU A 123 10.10 3.13 -13.91
C LEU A 123 10.41 1.93 -13.01
N THR A 124 9.38 1.16 -12.60
CA THR A 124 9.54 -0.09 -11.85
C THR A 124 10.49 -1.04 -12.57
N HIS A 125 10.24 -1.29 -13.86
CA HIS A 125 11.06 -2.17 -14.69
C HIS A 125 12.53 -1.72 -14.76
N ASP A 126 12.76 -0.44 -15.02
CA ASP A 126 14.09 0.16 -15.09
C ASP A 126 14.83 0.06 -13.75
N GLU A 127 14.13 0.31 -12.64
CA GLU A 127 14.73 0.20 -11.30
C GLU A 127 15.07 -1.24 -10.95
N LEU A 128 14.15 -2.20 -11.15
CA LEU A 128 14.40 -3.62 -10.88
C LEU A 128 15.57 -4.18 -11.69
N ALA A 129 15.72 -3.74 -12.96
CA ALA A 129 16.85 -4.13 -13.79
C ALA A 129 18.20 -3.73 -13.17
N ARG A 130 18.28 -2.60 -12.44
CA ARG A 130 19.50 -2.16 -11.73
C ARG A 130 19.82 -3.02 -10.52
N TYR A 131 18.82 -3.65 -9.92
CA TYR A 131 18.99 -4.61 -8.83
C TYR A 131 19.40 -6.01 -9.32
N GLY A 132 19.50 -6.21 -10.64
CA GLY A 132 19.81 -7.52 -11.21
C GLY A 132 18.66 -8.51 -11.06
N VAL A 133 17.44 -8.02 -10.82
CA VAL A 133 16.23 -8.85 -10.80
C VAL A 133 16.06 -9.44 -12.19
N GLN A 134 16.36 -10.73 -12.29
CA GLN A 134 16.32 -11.52 -13.51
C GLN A 134 15.46 -12.74 -13.22
N GLY A 135 14.14 -12.61 -13.38
CA GLY A 135 13.24 -13.76 -13.24
C GLY A 135 13.72 -14.89 -14.17
N GLY A 136 14.25 -15.97 -13.60
CA GLY A 136 14.76 -17.11 -14.36
C GLY A 136 16.02 -16.85 -15.21
N GLY A 137 16.85 -15.86 -14.87
CA GLY A 137 18.10 -15.56 -15.60
C GLY A 137 17.92 -14.82 -16.93
N GLN A 138 16.73 -14.25 -17.15
CA GLN A 138 16.43 -13.36 -18.28
C GLN A 138 15.95 -11.99 -17.78
N PRO A 139 16.16 -10.92 -18.56
CA PRO A 139 15.68 -9.59 -18.19
C PRO A 139 14.14 -9.57 -18.08
N PRO A 140 13.58 -8.77 -17.14
CA PRO A 140 12.14 -8.56 -17.07
C PRO A 140 11.61 -8.03 -18.40
N ARG A 141 10.35 -8.29 -18.73
CA ARG A 141 9.71 -7.83 -19.98
C ARG A 141 8.28 -7.38 -19.71
N ILE A 142 7.95 -6.19 -20.22
CA ILE A 142 6.56 -5.72 -20.29
C ILE A 142 5.91 -6.38 -21.51
N ILE A 143 4.73 -6.96 -21.31
CA ILE A 143 3.93 -7.64 -22.34
C ILE A 143 2.56 -6.96 -22.49
N GLU A 144 1.93 -7.22 -23.62
CA GLU A 144 0.58 -6.72 -23.89
C GLU A 144 -0.44 -7.39 -22.96
N ARG A 145 -1.47 -6.64 -22.55
CA ARG A 145 -2.58 -7.13 -21.72
C ARG A 145 -3.18 -8.43 -22.25
N ARG A 146 -3.37 -8.52 -23.57
CA ARG A 146 -3.93 -9.71 -24.22
C ARG A 146 -3.01 -10.93 -24.11
N GLU A 147 -1.69 -10.72 -24.17
CA GLU A 147 -0.68 -11.77 -23.97
C GLU A 147 -0.71 -12.24 -22.51
N ALA A 148 -0.78 -11.33 -21.55
CA ALA A 148 -0.88 -11.65 -20.13
C ALA A 148 -2.12 -12.49 -19.79
N LEU A 149 -3.27 -12.18 -20.40
CA LEU A 149 -4.54 -12.86 -20.13
C LEU A 149 -4.68 -14.21 -20.84
N ASN A 150 -4.12 -14.39 -22.04
CA ASN A 150 -4.44 -15.54 -22.90
C ASN A 150 -3.23 -16.34 -23.39
N GLY A 151 -2.01 -15.89 -23.15
CA GLY A 151 -0.80 -16.45 -23.76
C GLY A 151 0.41 -16.59 -22.83
N ALA A 152 0.31 -16.12 -21.59
CA ALA A 152 1.38 -16.26 -20.61
C ALA A 152 1.43 -17.70 -20.07
N ASN A 153 2.60 -18.33 -20.16
CA ASN A 153 2.88 -19.67 -19.61
C ASN A 153 3.64 -19.59 -18.26
N GLU A 154 3.90 -18.38 -17.77
CA GLU A 154 4.64 -18.10 -16.55
C GLU A 154 3.95 -16.94 -15.81
N PRO A 155 4.24 -16.73 -14.51
CA PRO A 155 3.61 -15.67 -13.75
C PRO A 155 3.84 -14.27 -14.34
N VAL A 156 2.81 -13.42 -14.29
CA VAL A 156 2.83 -12.03 -14.77
C VAL A 156 2.44 -11.10 -13.63
N TYR A 157 3.27 -10.10 -13.33
CA TYR A 157 2.88 -9.02 -12.42
C TYR A 157 1.93 -8.06 -13.13
N TRP A 158 0.77 -7.83 -12.52
CA TRP A 158 -0.24 -6.92 -13.01
C TRP A 158 -0.16 -5.58 -12.29
N TYR A 159 0.05 -4.55 -13.08
CA TYR A 159 0.19 -3.18 -12.62
C TYR A 159 -1.14 -2.43 -12.70
N GLY A 160 -1.54 -1.80 -11.60
CA GLY A 160 -2.80 -1.07 -11.49
C GLY A 160 -4.01 -1.97 -11.26
N ARG A 161 -5.19 -1.52 -11.69
CA ARG A 161 -6.48 -2.07 -11.26
C ARG A 161 -6.85 -3.34 -12.02
N PHE A 162 -6.88 -4.51 -11.36
CA PHE A 162 -7.23 -5.77 -12.06
C PHE A 162 -8.52 -6.42 -11.60
N ARG A 163 -9.64 -6.24 -12.31
CA ARG A 163 -10.97 -6.66 -11.80
C ARG A 163 -11.30 -8.16 -11.90
N ARG A 164 -10.34 -9.03 -12.22
CA ARG A 164 -10.59 -10.45 -12.55
C ARG A 164 -9.47 -11.40 -12.09
N PHE A 165 -9.05 -11.28 -10.84
CA PHE A 165 -8.01 -12.14 -10.25
C PHE A 165 -8.35 -13.64 -10.30
N ASP A 166 -9.63 -13.98 -10.24
CA ASP A 166 -10.10 -15.37 -10.17
C ASP A 166 -10.05 -16.13 -11.52
N GLU A 167 -9.77 -15.45 -12.64
CA GLU A 167 -9.84 -16.07 -13.99
C GLU A 167 -8.47 -16.49 -14.55
N SER A 168 -7.34 -16.11 -13.95
CA SER A 168 -6.00 -16.50 -14.45
C SER A 168 -5.01 -16.84 -13.33
N PRO A 169 -4.59 -18.12 -13.19
CA PRO A 169 -3.68 -18.55 -12.13
C PRO A 169 -2.25 -17.99 -12.26
N HIS A 170 -1.93 -17.36 -13.39
CA HIS A 170 -0.61 -16.80 -13.67
C HIS A 170 -0.51 -15.32 -13.33
N ILE A 171 -1.63 -14.62 -13.11
CA ILE A 171 -1.58 -13.22 -12.72
C ILE A 171 -1.19 -13.08 -11.24
N ARG A 172 -0.31 -12.12 -10.97
CA ARG A 172 0.06 -11.64 -9.64
C ARG A 172 -0.23 -10.15 -9.55
N PRO A 173 -0.45 -9.58 -8.36
CA PRO A 173 -0.55 -10.24 -7.05
C PRO A 173 -1.71 -11.24 -6.96
N ALA A 174 -1.49 -12.38 -6.30
CA ALA A 174 -2.53 -13.38 -6.11
C ALA A 174 -3.47 -12.95 -4.97
N SER A 175 -4.73 -13.39 -5.02
CA SER A 175 -5.71 -13.20 -3.93
C SER A 175 -5.96 -11.74 -3.53
N GLY A 176 -5.88 -10.81 -4.50
CA GLY A 176 -6.09 -9.38 -4.29
C GLY A 176 -7.39 -9.06 -3.56
N ASP A 177 -8.50 -9.71 -3.93
CA ASP A 177 -9.80 -9.50 -3.27
C ASP A 177 -9.84 -9.89 -1.80
N ARG A 178 -9.10 -10.95 -1.42
CA ARG A 178 -9.04 -11.38 -0.03
C ARG A 178 -8.26 -10.37 0.80
N LEU A 179 -7.07 -9.98 0.32
CA LEU A 179 -6.18 -9.09 1.04
C LEU A 179 -6.66 -7.62 1.07
N ASP A 180 -7.43 -7.16 0.07
CA ASP A 180 -8.07 -5.82 0.07
C ASP A 180 -9.31 -5.74 0.96
N ASP A 181 -9.89 -6.87 1.38
CA ASP A 181 -11.11 -6.88 2.20
C ASP A 181 -10.79 -6.31 3.58
N LYS A 182 -11.31 -5.12 3.87
CA LYS A 182 -11.07 -4.45 5.16
C LYS A 182 -11.69 -5.18 6.35
N GLY A 183 -12.49 -6.21 6.12
CA GLY A 183 -12.87 -7.18 7.15
C GLY A 183 -11.65 -7.87 7.77
N LEU A 184 -10.58 -8.11 7.00
CA LEU A 184 -9.33 -8.64 7.56
C LEU A 184 -8.70 -7.68 8.59
N LEU A 185 -8.80 -6.37 8.38
CA LEU A 185 -8.32 -5.38 9.35
C LEU A 185 -9.20 -5.35 10.60
N SER A 186 -10.51 -5.61 10.46
CA SER A 186 -11.40 -5.82 11.60
C SER A 186 -10.93 -7.01 12.44
N ASP A 187 -10.73 -8.17 11.81
CA ASP A 187 -10.26 -9.38 12.49
C ASP A 187 -8.87 -9.16 13.13
N LEU A 188 -7.93 -8.57 12.38
CA LEU A 188 -6.59 -8.29 12.89
C LEU A 188 -6.61 -7.30 14.05
N SER A 189 -7.47 -6.28 14.04
CA SER A 189 -7.54 -5.32 15.15
C SER A 189 -7.97 -5.95 16.48
N LEU A 190 -8.60 -7.13 16.44
CA LEU A 190 -8.98 -7.91 17.61
C LEU A 190 -7.93 -8.94 18.03
N LEU A 191 -7.11 -9.41 17.09
CA LEU A 191 -6.16 -10.52 17.29
C LEU A 191 -4.71 -10.07 17.46
N TRP A 192 -4.38 -8.86 17.01
CA TRP A 192 -3.02 -8.35 16.98
C TRP A 192 -2.70 -7.54 18.24
N GLU A 193 -1.63 -7.93 18.94
CA GLU A 193 -1.08 -7.23 20.10
C GLU A 193 0.36 -6.80 19.81
N GLY A 194 0.53 -5.68 19.11
CA GLY A 194 1.85 -5.10 18.80
C GLY A 194 2.23 -3.95 19.72
N ASN A 195 3.53 -3.65 19.80
CA ASN A 195 4.09 -2.57 20.63
C ASN A 195 4.60 -1.38 19.81
N GLU A 196 5.13 -1.63 18.62
CA GLU A 196 5.70 -0.70 17.65
C GLU A 196 4.79 -0.55 16.41
N VAL A 197 4.07 -1.60 16.05
CA VAL A 197 3.13 -1.66 14.93
C VAL A 197 1.74 -1.97 15.46
N LEU A 198 0.79 -1.08 15.19
CA LEU A 198 -0.58 -1.15 15.67
C LEU A 198 -1.56 -1.30 14.50
N VAL A 199 -2.67 -1.97 14.75
CA VAL A 199 -3.84 -1.99 13.86
C VAL A 199 -4.96 -1.25 14.59
N PRO A 200 -5.40 -0.07 14.11
CA PRO A 200 -6.50 0.66 14.73
C PRO A 200 -7.76 -0.19 14.78
N MET A 201 -8.55 -0.02 15.85
CA MET A 201 -9.80 -0.76 16.00
C MET A 201 -10.68 -0.53 14.77
N THR A 202 -11.05 -1.62 14.13
CA THR A 202 -11.88 -1.62 12.93
C THR A 202 -13.10 -2.47 13.24
N TYR A 203 -14.29 -1.88 13.11
CA TYR A 203 -15.57 -2.49 13.42
C TYR A 203 -16.25 -2.93 12.13
N GLY A 204 -16.51 -4.23 12.01
CA GLY A 204 -17.53 -4.77 11.12
C GLY A 204 -18.92 -4.78 11.77
N CYS A 205 -19.98 -4.86 10.97
CA CYS A 205 -21.36 -4.91 11.46
C CYS A 205 -21.65 -6.14 12.34
N GLU A 206 -20.85 -7.19 12.20
CA GLU A 206 -20.84 -8.40 13.02
C GLU A 206 -20.18 -8.21 14.40
N VAL A 207 -19.34 -7.17 14.55
CA VAL A 207 -18.61 -6.87 15.80
C VAL A 207 -19.36 -5.84 16.64
N ALA A 208 -19.87 -4.78 16.01
CA ALA A 208 -20.58 -3.71 16.70
C ALA A 208 -21.75 -3.19 15.85
N SER A 209 -22.89 -2.95 16.49
CA SER A 209 -24.02 -2.28 15.83
C SER A 209 -23.75 -0.78 15.65
N TRP A 210 -24.46 -0.13 14.72
CA TRP A 210 -24.33 1.33 14.49
C TRP A 210 -24.44 2.18 15.75
N GLY A 211 -25.29 1.76 16.71
CA GLY A 211 -25.50 2.47 17.97
C GLY A 211 -24.33 2.37 18.93
N GLU A 212 -23.51 1.32 18.81
CA GLU A 212 -22.35 1.03 19.67
C GLU A 212 -21.05 1.63 19.13
N LEU A 213 -21.02 1.98 17.83
CA LEU A 213 -19.86 2.61 17.23
C LEU A 213 -19.43 3.87 17.99
N PRO A 214 -18.12 4.13 18.15
CA PRO A 214 -17.61 5.40 18.67
C PRO A 214 -17.94 6.58 17.75
N ARG A 215 -17.95 7.80 18.30
CA ARG A 215 -18.15 9.01 17.48
C ARG A 215 -16.99 9.29 16.52
N ALA A 216 -15.77 8.97 16.94
CA ALA A 216 -14.54 9.22 16.19
C ALA A 216 -14.20 8.03 15.29
N VAL A 217 -15.06 7.74 14.31
CA VAL A 217 -14.82 6.71 13.29
C VAL A 217 -14.93 7.28 11.88
N VAL A 218 -14.20 6.66 10.96
CA VAL A 218 -14.28 6.85 9.52
C VAL A 218 -14.84 5.59 8.89
N PHE A 219 -15.88 5.74 8.07
CA PHE A 219 -16.45 4.68 7.27
C PHE A 219 -15.63 4.53 6.00
N LYS A 220 -15.20 3.30 5.73
CA LYS A 220 -14.45 2.93 4.53
C LYS A 220 -15.19 1.81 3.80
N PRO A 221 -15.23 1.79 2.46
CA PRO A 221 -15.68 0.64 1.70
C PRO A 221 -14.94 -0.61 2.13
N ARG A 222 -15.68 -1.66 2.48
CA ARG A 222 -15.11 -2.96 2.85
C ARG A 222 -14.31 -3.54 1.69
N ARG A 223 -14.90 -3.46 0.49
CA ARG A 223 -14.28 -3.84 -0.79
C ARG A 223 -14.22 -2.65 -1.72
N LYS A 224 -13.17 -2.55 -2.52
CA LYS A 224 -12.96 -1.43 -3.44
C LYS A 224 -13.87 -1.42 -4.67
N TYR A 225 -14.53 -2.53 -4.99
CA TYR A 225 -15.18 -2.71 -6.31
C TYR A 225 -16.71 -2.80 -6.27
N ASP A 226 -17.30 -2.95 -5.09
CA ASP A 226 -18.72 -3.31 -4.96
C ASP A 226 -19.60 -2.18 -4.41
N THR A 227 -19.06 -1.00 -4.09
CA THR A 227 -19.82 0.02 -3.35
C THR A 227 -19.77 1.40 -4.01
N ASN A 228 -20.91 2.11 -3.99
CA ASN A 228 -21.00 3.54 -4.30
C ASN A 228 -20.63 4.42 -3.09
N SER A 229 -20.16 3.81 -2.01
CA SER A 229 -19.95 4.47 -0.73
C SER A 229 -18.57 5.12 -0.71
N PRO A 230 -18.44 6.46 -0.59
CA PRO A 230 -17.14 7.09 -0.43
C PRO A 230 -16.61 6.88 1.00
N VAL A 231 -15.33 7.18 1.22
CA VAL A 231 -14.79 7.32 2.57
C VAL A 231 -15.47 8.51 3.26
N GLN A 232 -16.06 8.30 4.43
CA GLN A 232 -16.84 9.33 5.12
C GLN A 232 -16.55 9.32 6.62
N PHE A 233 -16.30 10.49 7.20
CA PHE A 233 -16.15 10.61 8.65
C PHE A 233 -17.50 10.70 9.30
N ARG A 234 -17.69 10.00 10.43
CA ARG A 234 -18.97 10.02 11.15
C ARG A 234 -19.41 11.42 11.56
N SER A 235 -18.46 12.31 11.83
CA SER A 235 -18.71 13.73 12.12
C SER A 235 -19.47 14.46 11.01
N ASP A 236 -19.34 13.99 9.77
CA ASP A 236 -19.81 14.69 8.57
C ASP A 236 -21.13 14.11 8.04
N ILE A 237 -21.57 12.98 8.61
CA ILE A 237 -22.66 12.14 8.09
C ILE A 237 -24.06 12.55 8.61
N GLY A 238 -24.14 13.48 9.57
CA GLY A 238 -25.42 13.99 10.09
C GLY A 238 -26.34 12.87 10.61
N ARG A 239 -27.55 12.73 10.03
CA ARG A 239 -28.49 11.64 10.37
C ARG A 239 -28.10 10.28 9.77
N GLY A 240 -27.24 10.27 8.76
CA GLY A 240 -26.50 9.09 8.31
C GLY A 240 -27.29 7.89 7.84
N ARG A 241 -28.48 8.06 7.26
CA ARG A 241 -29.31 6.91 6.85
C ARG A 241 -28.59 5.99 5.86
N GLU A 242 -27.95 6.55 4.84
CA GLU A 242 -27.24 5.79 3.81
C GLU A 242 -25.98 5.13 4.36
N ALA A 243 -25.13 5.88 5.08
CA ALA A 243 -23.94 5.32 5.73
C ALA A 243 -24.29 4.21 6.73
N ARG A 244 -25.39 4.38 7.48
CA ARG A 244 -25.91 3.35 8.39
C ARG A 244 -26.36 2.12 7.64
N GLN A 245 -27.12 2.29 6.55
CA GLN A 245 -27.57 1.18 5.75
C GLN A 245 -26.37 0.41 5.16
N ALA A 246 -25.42 1.11 4.55
CA ALA A 246 -24.22 0.49 3.98
C ALA A 246 -23.35 -0.22 5.05
N TYR A 247 -23.30 0.31 6.28
CA TYR A 247 -22.66 -0.37 7.40
C TYR A 247 -23.44 -1.61 7.84
N ASP A 248 -24.75 -1.49 8.09
CA ASP A 248 -25.62 -2.58 8.54
C ASP A 248 -25.71 -3.72 7.48
N GLU A 249 -25.51 -3.41 6.19
CA GLU A 249 -25.45 -4.36 5.07
C GLU A 249 -24.05 -4.97 4.85
N GLY A 250 -23.03 -4.53 5.60
CA GLY A 250 -21.65 -5.03 5.53
C GLY A 250 -20.84 -4.51 4.33
N GLU A 251 -21.33 -3.49 3.62
CA GLU A 251 -20.64 -2.84 2.50
C GLU A 251 -19.49 -1.93 2.97
N THR A 252 -19.56 -1.43 4.20
CA THR A 252 -18.54 -0.58 4.81
C THR A 252 -18.09 -1.12 6.16
N VAL A 253 -16.85 -0.81 6.52
CA VAL A 253 -16.32 -0.97 7.88
C VAL A 253 -16.16 0.40 8.52
N ALA A 254 -16.22 0.46 9.85
CA ALA A 254 -15.93 1.68 10.61
C ALA A 254 -14.56 1.54 11.28
N GLN A 255 -13.59 2.38 10.93
CA GLN A 255 -12.26 2.37 11.56
C GLN A 255 -12.12 3.57 12.49
N GLU A 256 -11.47 3.42 13.64
CA GLU A 256 -11.13 4.54 14.52
C GLU A 256 -10.35 5.64 13.78
N VAL A 257 -10.73 6.89 14.03
CA VAL A 257 -9.99 8.04 13.48
C VAL A 257 -8.74 8.24 14.31
N LEU A 258 -7.59 8.02 13.68
CA LEU A 258 -6.30 8.35 14.26
C LEU A 258 -6.02 9.86 14.15
N THR A 259 -5.28 10.38 15.14
CA THR A 259 -4.66 11.69 15.01
C THR A 259 -3.52 11.59 14.01
N ARG A 260 -3.61 12.34 12.91
CA ARG A 260 -2.55 12.35 11.90
C ARG A 260 -1.29 12.95 12.49
N TYR A 261 -0.18 12.28 12.25
CA TYR A 261 1.11 12.87 12.54
C TYR A 261 1.44 13.96 11.51
N LEU A 262 1.96 15.08 12.01
CA LEU A 262 2.30 16.23 11.20
C LEU A 262 3.81 16.39 11.20
N VAL A 263 4.40 16.49 10.01
CA VAL A 263 5.78 16.91 9.83
C VAL A 263 5.76 18.25 9.12
N ALA A 264 6.40 19.27 9.69
CA ALA A 264 6.31 20.65 9.21
C ALA A 264 4.84 21.12 8.97
N ASN A 265 3.94 20.81 9.93
CA ASN A 265 2.50 21.10 9.89
C ASN A 265 1.70 20.43 8.76
N ARG A 266 2.30 19.50 8.01
CA ARG A 266 1.65 18.79 6.93
C ARG A 266 1.43 17.32 7.32
N PRO A 267 0.23 16.77 7.05
CA PRO A 267 -0.06 15.39 7.41
C PRO A 267 0.72 14.43 6.53
N VAL A 268 1.20 13.35 7.14
CA VAL A 268 2.04 12.36 6.46
C VAL A 268 1.43 10.97 6.51
N GLN A 269 1.64 10.21 5.43
CA GLN A 269 1.34 8.78 5.33
C GLN A 269 2.59 8.05 4.85
N LEU A 270 2.77 6.83 5.32
CA LEU A 270 3.77 5.92 4.81
C LEU A 270 3.09 4.93 3.88
N VAL A 271 3.64 4.82 2.69
CA VAL A 271 3.34 3.75 1.74
C VAL A 271 4.49 2.77 1.81
N ILE A 272 4.22 1.54 2.25
CA ILE A 272 5.23 0.48 2.41
C ILE A 272 4.94 -0.64 1.41
N MET A 273 5.94 -0.96 0.60
CA MET A 273 5.86 -2.00 -0.41
C MET A 273 6.39 -3.33 0.13
N CYS A 274 5.56 -4.37 0.07
CA CYS A 274 5.82 -5.67 0.67
C CYS A 274 5.83 -6.80 -0.38
N ALA A 275 6.72 -7.77 -0.17
CA ALA A 275 6.71 -9.05 -0.86
C ALA A 275 6.60 -10.19 0.18
N GLY A 276 5.45 -10.86 0.19
CA GLY A 276 5.10 -11.82 1.23
C GLY A 276 5.11 -11.18 2.61
N THR A 277 5.93 -11.70 3.52
CA THR A 277 6.10 -11.14 4.87
C THR A 277 7.15 -10.03 4.94
N GLU A 278 7.87 -9.74 3.86
CA GLU A 278 9.00 -8.82 3.87
C GLU A 278 8.59 -7.41 3.45
N PRO A 279 8.63 -6.42 4.36
CA PRO A 279 8.58 -5.01 3.98
C PRO A 279 9.94 -4.59 3.41
N LEU A 280 9.95 -4.19 2.13
CA LEU A 280 11.19 -3.99 1.38
C LEU A 280 11.60 -2.52 1.28
N THR A 281 10.66 -1.66 0.90
CA THR A 281 10.89 -0.23 0.70
C THR A 281 9.57 0.53 0.76
N GLY A 282 9.56 1.83 0.51
CA GLY A 282 8.34 2.60 0.43
C GLY A 282 8.57 4.04 0.00
N TYR A 283 7.56 4.86 0.24
CA TYR A 283 7.69 6.31 0.17
C TYR A 283 6.80 6.98 1.21
N LEU A 284 7.22 8.17 1.62
CA LEU A 284 6.43 9.10 2.41
C LEU A 284 5.50 9.85 1.46
N GLN A 285 4.21 9.92 1.79
CA GLN A 285 3.26 10.83 1.15
C GLN A 285 3.02 12.03 2.07
N HIS A 286 3.18 13.22 1.50
CA HIS A 286 3.12 14.49 2.21
C HIS A 286 1.99 15.34 1.61
N ALA A 287 0.86 15.43 2.31
CA ALA A 287 -0.30 16.17 1.80
C ALA A 287 -0.30 17.63 2.26
N ASP A 288 -1.17 18.45 1.67
CA ASP A 288 -1.30 19.85 2.02
C ASP A 288 -1.95 20.02 3.41
N GLU A 289 -1.67 21.15 4.06
CA GLU A 289 -2.25 21.46 5.38
C GLU A 289 -3.78 21.38 5.37
N GLY A 290 -4.36 20.78 6.41
CA GLY A 290 -5.80 20.58 6.53
C GLY A 290 -6.36 19.39 5.73
N THR A 291 -5.54 18.72 4.91
CA THR A 291 -5.96 17.53 4.16
C THR A 291 -6.36 16.40 5.09
N ARG A 292 -7.57 15.85 4.86
CA ARG A 292 -8.11 14.76 5.67
C ARG A 292 -7.79 13.34 5.21
N ILE A 293 -7.59 13.20 3.91
CA ILE A 293 -7.35 11.93 3.23
C ILE A 293 -6.19 12.19 2.28
N ILE A 294 -5.12 11.43 2.42
CA ILE A 294 -3.91 11.58 1.60
C ILE A 294 -4.09 10.70 0.37
N ASN A 295 -3.97 11.29 -0.82
CA ASN A 295 -4.13 10.62 -2.10
C ASN A 295 -2.81 10.65 -2.90
N ASP A 296 -2.81 10.00 -4.06
CA ASP A 296 -1.64 9.82 -4.94
C ASP A 296 -1.13 11.12 -5.62
N ASP A 297 -1.88 12.22 -5.52
CA ASP A 297 -1.48 13.56 -6.00
C ASP A 297 -0.63 14.36 -4.98
N SER A 298 -0.31 13.72 -3.85
CA SER A 298 0.56 14.27 -2.81
C SER A 298 2.03 14.37 -3.24
N GLU A 299 2.85 14.96 -2.37
CA GLU A 299 4.28 15.08 -2.58
C GLU A 299 5.01 13.88 -1.96
N HIS A 300 5.95 13.29 -2.67
CA HIS A 300 6.59 12.03 -2.27
C HIS A 300 8.02 12.22 -1.75
N GLY A 301 8.34 11.54 -0.65
CA GLY A 301 9.67 11.50 -0.04
C GLY A 301 10.19 10.07 0.11
N PRO A 302 11.50 9.86 0.27
CA PRO A 302 12.06 8.52 0.45
C PRO A 302 11.61 7.90 1.77
N LEU A 303 11.31 6.60 1.76
CA LEU A 303 11.13 5.78 2.96
C LEU A 303 12.10 4.61 2.87
N ILE A 304 12.97 4.49 3.87
CA ILE A 304 13.95 3.42 3.96
C ILE A 304 13.82 2.67 5.28
N PHE A 305 14.20 1.41 5.28
CA PHE A 305 14.40 0.62 6.49
C PHE A 305 15.86 0.77 6.92
N ALA A 306 16.09 0.97 8.23
CA ALA A 306 17.44 1.05 8.76
C ALA A 306 18.12 -0.31 8.62
N ASP A 307 19.30 -0.33 7.98
CA ASP A 307 20.21 -1.48 8.08
C ASP A 307 20.75 -1.55 9.52
N GLU A 308 20.92 -2.77 10.04
CA GLU A 308 21.63 -3.01 11.31
C GLU A 308 23.09 -2.56 11.26
#